data_AF-A0A7H0F1N9-F1
#
_entry.id   AF-A0A7H0F1N9-F1
#
_cell.length_a   1.000
_cell.length_b   1.000
_cell.length_c   1.000
_cell.angle_alpha   90.00
_cell.angle_beta   90.00
_cell.angle_gamma   90.00
#
_symmetry.space_group_name_H-M   'P 1'
#
loop_
_entity.id
_entity.type
_entity.pdbx_description
1 polymer ?
#
loop_
_entity_poly.entity_id
_entity_poly.type
_entity_poly.pdbx_seq_one_letter_code
_entity_poly.pdbx_strand_id
1 'polypeptide(L)'
;MQQPVSDRVRVVSAQGPAQLLNVLGILKYQLRNEANEYWEDHLVLGGFYIQGSDENLARMKEVCINISKYWNFKSVKYLSDDDLSISSSFFEVVESVKQKLNIGFFERIYVCRNWQPFNEILLECCPSAVKVCYGDGFGILDIKGATDHQPSINPRGYWKLNQAYIFAPVEIESKCFSLVDDFIQPPIDYLISIINDIASNMTQLKTYAKSLTDNSEKKLTLVTTSNFTESSSVRPSLGWLWLLRVVSAANRRLLLLKINTLEKTLNLIQQRANSTLAQREALMYFNQVIRYSSINEFIIIKSHPRETLNQSSVLCHMLSQRGYEAAVIDKNFSHLPVEFFFNHLNFSKIISCSSSSSLTAKLILGIDRGRIFPFIDRDLRKRYLSSFYCSNDERFEKLWINLLDQAELKTFSPLRLLDY
;
A
#
# COMPACT_ATOMS: atom_id res chain seq x y z
N MET A 1 -40.32 -1.27 6.01
CA MET A 1 -39.94 -2.68 6.11
C MET A 1 -38.92 -2.79 7.23
N GLN A 2 -39.16 -3.62 8.25
CA GLN A 2 -38.15 -3.91 9.27
C GLN A 2 -37.06 -4.75 8.62
N GLN A 3 -35.80 -4.31 8.69
CA GLN A 3 -34.68 -5.16 8.28
C GLN A 3 -34.62 -6.37 9.22
N PRO A 4 -34.45 -7.60 8.70
CA PRO A 4 -34.23 -8.76 9.55
C PRO A 4 -32.98 -8.51 10.42
N VAL A 5 -33.06 -8.89 11.69
CA VAL A 5 -31.88 -8.90 12.57
C VAL A 5 -30.92 -9.95 12.02
N SER A 6 -29.69 -9.55 11.69
CA SER A 6 -28.66 -10.50 11.28
C SER A 6 -28.20 -11.29 12.49
N ASP A 7 -28.25 -12.62 12.42
CA ASP A 7 -27.54 -13.46 13.39
C ASP A 7 -26.05 -13.60 13.03
N ARG A 8 -25.66 -13.22 11.80
CA ARG A 8 -24.30 -13.40 11.28
C ARG A 8 -23.54 -12.09 11.27
N VAL A 9 -22.36 -12.09 11.90
CA VAL A 9 -21.50 -10.92 12.02
C VAL A 9 -20.15 -11.21 11.38
N ARG A 10 -19.65 -10.27 10.56
CA ARG A 10 -18.28 -10.32 10.02
C ARG A 10 -17.50 -9.04 10.28
N VAL A 11 -16.21 -9.21 10.55
CA VAL A 11 -15.23 -8.12 10.68
C VAL A 11 -14.40 -8.05 9.43
N VAL A 12 -14.22 -6.84 8.91
CA VAL A 12 -13.33 -6.55 7.81
C VAL A 12 -12.24 -5.61 8.31
N SER A 13 -10.98 -6.00 8.16
CA SER A 13 -9.86 -5.10 8.43
C SER A 13 -9.35 -4.48 7.13
N ALA A 14 -8.79 -3.26 7.19
CA ALA A 14 -8.02 -2.69 6.09
C ALA A 14 -6.94 -1.73 6.60
N GLN A 15 -5.76 -1.78 5.96
CA GLN A 15 -4.59 -0.95 6.28
C GLN A 15 -4.34 0.15 5.23
N GLY A 16 -5.27 0.33 4.30
CA GLY A 16 -5.23 1.45 3.38
C GLY A 16 -6.34 1.40 2.32
N PRO A 17 -6.46 2.47 1.51
CA PRO A 17 -7.50 2.61 0.51
C PRO A 17 -7.54 1.49 -0.52
N ALA A 18 -6.37 1.05 -1.03
CA ALA A 18 -6.30 -0.01 -2.03
C ALA A 18 -6.77 -1.37 -1.47
N GLN A 19 -6.44 -1.67 -0.22
CA GLN A 19 -6.90 -2.88 0.47
C GLN A 19 -8.41 -2.83 0.73
N LEU A 20 -8.93 -1.66 1.10
CA LEU A 20 -10.37 -1.48 1.28
C LEU A 20 -11.14 -1.67 -0.03
N LEU A 21 -10.63 -1.14 -1.15
CA LEU A 21 -11.20 -1.39 -2.48
C LEU A 21 -11.23 -2.89 -2.82
N ASN A 22 -10.12 -3.58 -2.54
CA ASN A 22 -10.00 -5.01 -2.79
C ASN A 22 -11.07 -5.80 -2.02
N VAL A 23 -11.16 -5.61 -0.70
CA VAL A 23 -12.15 -6.34 0.09
C VAL A 23 -13.59 -5.97 -0.28
N LEU A 24 -13.89 -4.72 -0.64
CA LEU A 24 -15.22 -4.35 -1.13
C LEU A 24 -15.58 -5.08 -2.43
N GLY A 25 -14.63 -5.29 -3.34
CA GLY A 25 -14.82 -6.13 -4.53
C GLY A 25 -15.21 -7.57 -4.15
N ILE A 26 -14.57 -8.13 -3.13
CA ILE A 26 -14.86 -9.47 -2.62
C ILE A 26 -16.23 -9.54 -1.95
N LEU A 27 -16.58 -8.56 -1.11
CA LEU A 27 -17.89 -8.51 -0.49
C LEU A 27 -19.01 -8.40 -1.53
N LYS A 28 -18.80 -7.65 -2.61
CA LYS A 28 -19.74 -7.56 -3.75
C LYS A 28 -19.88 -8.89 -4.49
N TYR A 29 -18.78 -9.63 -4.66
CA TYR A 29 -18.80 -10.99 -5.20
C TYR A 29 -19.58 -11.95 -4.29
N GLN A 30 -19.32 -11.94 -2.99
CA GLN A 30 -19.99 -12.81 -2.02
C GLN A 30 -21.48 -12.50 -1.93
N LEU A 31 -21.89 -11.23 -1.88
CA LEU A 31 -23.30 -10.84 -1.83
C LEU A 31 -24.12 -11.46 -2.97
N ARG A 32 -23.52 -11.69 -4.14
CA ARG A 32 -24.20 -12.37 -5.25
C ARG A 32 -24.24 -13.89 -5.13
N ASN A 33 -23.20 -14.51 -4.56
CA ASN A 33 -23.10 -15.96 -4.44
C ASN A 33 -23.76 -16.51 -3.17
N GLU A 34 -23.82 -15.69 -2.12
CA GLU A 34 -24.44 -15.96 -0.82
C GLU A 34 -25.77 -15.18 -0.71
N ALA A 35 -26.53 -15.04 -1.81
CA ALA A 35 -27.65 -14.10 -1.95
C ALA A 35 -28.80 -14.22 -0.92
N ASN A 36 -28.79 -15.26 -0.07
CA ASN A 36 -29.76 -15.48 1.01
C ASN A 36 -29.17 -15.24 2.41
N GLU A 37 -27.90 -14.88 2.52
CA GLU A 37 -27.23 -14.64 3.79
C GLU A 37 -27.16 -13.13 4.05
N TYR A 38 -27.81 -12.68 5.12
CA TYR A 38 -27.62 -11.32 5.62
C TYR A 38 -26.43 -11.30 6.58
N TRP A 39 -25.57 -10.30 6.42
CA TRP A 39 -24.37 -10.12 7.23
C TRP A 39 -24.39 -8.73 7.88
N GLU A 40 -24.10 -8.68 9.18
CA GLU A 40 -23.76 -7.43 9.86
C GLU A 40 -22.25 -7.19 9.73
N ASP A 41 -21.90 -6.14 8.99
CA ASP A 41 -20.51 -5.87 8.60
C ASP A 41 -19.89 -4.78 9.45
N HIS A 42 -18.73 -5.06 10.04
CA HIS A 42 -17.95 -4.07 10.77
C HIS A 42 -16.60 -3.85 10.10
N LEU A 43 -16.20 -2.59 9.92
CA LEU A 43 -14.89 -2.23 9.37
C LEU A 43 -13.95 -1.80 10.50
N VAL A 44 -12.73 -2.35 10.50
CA VAL A 44 -11.64 -1.95 11.39
C VAL A 44 -10.47 -1.44 10.55
N LEU A 45 -10.16 -0.16 10.72
CA LEU A 45 -9.04 0.51 10.08
C LEU A 45 -7.86 0.59 11.04
N GLY A 46 -6.64 0.40 10.58
CA GLY A 46 -5.44 0.54 11.40
C GLY A 46 -4.19 0.08 10.67
N GLY A 47 -3.03 0.14 11.34
CA GLY A 47 -1.77 -0.35 10.78
C GLY A 47 -1.39 0.30 9.45
N PHE A 48 -1.67 1.60 9.27
CA PHE A 48 -1.39 2.33 8.02
C PHE A 48 0.12 2.55 7.76
N TYR A 49 0.96 2.38 8.79
CA TYR A 49 2.40 2.60 8.74
C TYR A 49 2.79 3.95 8.14
N ILE A 50 2.02 5.00 8.44
CA ILE A 50 2.30 6.36 7.95
C ILE A 50 3.38 6.97 8.85
N GLN A 51 4.56 7.21 8.30
CA GLN A 51 5.55 8.07 8.93
C GLN A 51 5.22 9.54 8.60
N GLY A 52 5.39 10.46 9.54
CA GLY A 52 5.22 11.90 9.30
C GLY A 52 4.22 12.58 10.23
N SER A 53 3.53 13.60 9.72
CA SER A 53 2.60 14.43 10.49
C SER A 53 1.24 13.75 10.70
N ASP A 54 0.57 14.11 11.80
CA ASP A 54 -0.82 13.72 12.09
C ASP A 54 -1.78 14.06 10.94
N GLU A 55 -1.45 15.07 10.13
CA GLU A 55 -2.20 15.48 8.94
C GLU A 55 -2.24 14.37 7.86
N ASN A 56 -1.12 13.70 7.58
CA ASN A 56 -1.10 12.61 6.60
C ASN A 56 -1.92 11.41 7.08
N LEU A 57 -1.85 11.11 8.39
CA LEU A 57 -2.66 10.08 9.00
C LEU A 57 -4.16 10.43 8.94
N ALA A 58 -4.52 11.67 9.24
CA ALA A 58 -5.89 12.16 9.16
C ALA A 58 -6.45 12.06 7.73
N ARG A 59 -5.67 12.47 6.73
CA ARG A 59 -6.06 12.34 5.31
C ARG A 59 -6.25 10.89 4.89
N MET A 60 -5.34 9.98 5.29
CA MET A 60 -5.50 8.56 4.97
C MET A 60 -6.78 7.98 5.58
N LYS A 61 -7.06 8.30 6.86
CA LYS A 61 -8.30 7.91 7.53
C LYS A 61 -9.51 8.43 6.78
N GLU A 62 -9.50 9.71 6.41
CA GLU A 62 -10.59 10.34 5.68
C GLU A 62 -10.87 9.64 4.34
N VAL A 63 -9.82 9.31 3.58
CA VAL A 63 -9.97 8.56 2.32
C VAL A 63 -10.61 7.20 2.56
N CYS A 64 -10.14 6.43 3.55
CA CYS A 64 -10.73 5.13 3.89
C CYS A 64 -12.19 5.26 4.36
N ILE A 65 -12.52 6.26 5.18
CA ILE A 65 -13.89 6.54 5.62
C ILE A 65 -14.79 6.93 4.44
N ASN A 66 -14.28 7.69 3.47
CA ASN A 66 -15.04 8.05 2.29
C ASN A 66 -15.29 6.85 1.37
N ILE A 67 -14.31 5.95 1.22
CA ILE A 67 -14.49 4.69 0.49
C ILE A 67 -15.48 3.76 1.23
N SER A 68 -15.44 3.69 2.56
CA SER A 68 -16.30 2.78 3.31
C SER A 68 -17.79 3.12 3.20
N LYS A 69 -18.16 4.36 2.84
CA LYS A 69 -19.54 4.78 2.57
C LYS A 69 -20.19 4.05 1.39
N TYR A 70 -19.41 3.39 0.53
CA TYR A 70 -19.92 2.59 -0.60
C TYR A 70 -20.32 1.17 -0.19
N TRP A 71 -20.31 0.90 1.11
CA TRP A 71 -20.75 -0.35 1.69
C TRP A 71 -21.52 -0.08 2.98
N ASN A 72 -22.49 -0.94 3.30
CA ASN A 72 -23.36 -0.75 4.46
C ASN A 72 -22.72 -1.29 5.75
N PHE A 73 -21.55 -0.77 6.12
CA PHE A 73 -20.93 -1.13 7.40
C PHE A 73 -21.77 -0.62 8.57
N LYS A 74 -22.10 -1.52 9.50
CA LYS A 74 -22.78 -1.20 10.76
C LYS A 74 -21.94 -0.27 11.62
N SER A 75 -20.62 -0.48 11.65
CA SER A 75 -19.69 0.42 12.31
C SER A 75 -18.34 0.44 11.60
N VAL A 76 -17.66 1.59 11.73
CA VAL A 76 -16.30 1.80 11.27
C VAL A 76 -15.46 2.21 12.48
N LYS A 77 -14.48 1.40 12.84
CA LYS A 77 -13.59 1.64 13.97
C LYS A 77 -12.17 1.88 13.47
N TYR A 78 -11.41 2.65 14.23
CA TYR A 78 -10.00 2.89 13.97
C TYR A 78 -9.16 2.48 15.18
N LEU A 79 -8.08 1.75 14.92
CA LEU A 79 -7.03 1.40 15.88
C LEU A 79 -5.76 2.21 15.54
N SER A 80 -5.28 3.01 16.49
CA SER A 80 -4.02 3.76 16.40
C SER A 80 -2.82 2.85 16.57
N ASP A 81 -1.64 3.36 16.22
CA ASP A 81 -0.39 2.63 16.46
C ASP A 81 -0.16 2.39 17.96
N ASP A 82 -0.64 3.30 18.83
CA ASP A 82 -0.60 3.11 20.29
C ASP A 82 -1.48 1.94 20.74
N ASP A 83 -2.66 1.74 20.13
CA ASP A 83 -3.52 0.59 20.42
C ASP A 83 -2.87 -0.74 20.03
N LEU A 84 -1.94 -0.70 19.07
CA LEU A 84 -1.23 -1.86 18.53
C LEU A 84 0.17 -2.03 19.12
N SER A 85 0.58 -1.12 20.01
CA SER A 85 1.91 -1.09 20.59
C SER A 85 2.10 -2.23 21.58
N ILE A 86 3.02 -3.14 21.28
CA ILE A 86 3.44 -4.23 22.16
C ILE A 86 4.43 -3.70 23.19
N SER A 87 4.01 -2.70 23.95
CA SER A 87 4.76 -2.22 25.13
C SER A 87 4.60 -3.17 26.33
N SER A 88 3.58 -4.04 26.28
CA SER A 88 3.31 -5.12 27.22
C SER A 88 3.22 -6.48 26.50
N SER A 89 2.53 -7.48 27.06
CA SER A 89 2.39 -8.80 26.41
C SER A 89 1.42 -8.77 25.22
N PHE A 90 1.66 -9.60 24.19
CA PHE A 90 0.78 -9.71 23.02
C PHE A 90 -0.69 -9.93 23.40
N PHE A 91 -0.96 -10.79 24.39
CA PHE A 91 -2.33 -11.10 24.82
C PHE A 91 -3.01 -9.94 25.54
N GLU A 92 -2.28 -9.09 26.26
CA GLU A 92 -2.85 -7.87 26.86
C GLU A 92 -3.28 -6.87 25.78
N VAL A 93 -2.47 -6.71 24.73
CA VAL A 93 -2.83 -5.88 23.57
C VAL A 93 -4.09 -6.43 22.90
N VAL A 94 -4.18 -7.74 22.71
CA VAL A 94 -5.37 -8.40 22.16
C VAL A 94 -6.61 -8.14 23.03
N GLU A 95 -6.54 -8.27 24.35
CA GLU A 95 -7.69 -8.01 25.23
C GLU A 95 -8.10 -6.52 25.22
N SER A 96 -7.12 -5.60 25.21
CA SER A 96 -7.38 -4.16 25.06
C SER A 96 -8.09 -3.85 23.73
N VAL A 97 -7.61 -4.42 22.63
CA VAL A 97 -8.23 -4.27 21.31
C VAL A 97 -9.61 -4.88 21.27
N LYS A 98 -9.85 -6.07 21.84
CA LYS A 98 -11.20 -6.67 21.96
C LYS A 98 -12.17 -5.74 22.68
N GLN A 99 -11.76 -5.18 23.82
CA GLN A 99 -12.58 -4.25 24.59
C GLN A 99 -12.90 -2.98 23.80
N LYS A 100 -11.93 -2.42 23.08
CA LYS A 100 -12.12 -1.23 22.23
C LYS A 100 -13.02 -1.50 21.02
N LEU A 101 -12.83 -2.66 20.40
CA LEU A 101 -13.70 -3.11 19.32
C LEU A 101 -15.11 -3.35 19.84
N ASN A 102 -15.32 -3.77 21.09
CA ASN A 102 -16.65 -3.97 21.70
C ASN A 102 -17.67 -4.55 20.72
N ILE A 103 -17.25 -5.61 20.03
CA ILE A 103 -18.12 -6.37 19.16
C ILE A 103 -18.09 -7.79 19.71
N GLY A 104 -19.26 -8.42 19.79
CA GLY A 104 -19.44 -9.68 20.49
C GLY A 104 -18.86 -10.88 19.72
N PHE A 105 -19.73 -11.82 19.38
CA PHE A 105 -19.33 -12.97 18.58
C PHE A 105 -19.28 -12.61 17.09
N PHE A 106 -18.29 -13.17 16.38
CA PHE A 106 -18.18 -13.05 14.93
C PHE A 106 -17.97 -14.41 14.31
N GLU A 107 -18.60 -14.62 13.16
CA GLU A 107 -18.43 -15.84 12.39
C GLU A 107 -17.26 -15.75 11.43
N ARG A 108 -16.95 -14.56 10.91
CA ARG A 108 -15.88 -14.36 9.91
C ARG A 108 -15.04 -13.13 10.21
N ILE A 109 -13.74 -13.23 9.93
CA ILE A 109 -12.80 -12.11 9.94
C ILE A 109 -12.03 -12.06 8.63
N TYR A 110 -12.01 -10.89 8.00
CA TYR A 110 -11.30 -10.61 6.75
C TYR A 110 -10.07 -9.76 7.06
N VAL A 111 -8.90 -10.24 6.67
CA VAL A 111 -7.63 -9.50 6.77
C VAL A 111 -6.90 -9.49 5.44
N CYS A 112 -6.10 -8.46 5.16
CA CYS A 112 -5.34 -8.41 3.91
C CYS A 112 -4.22 -9.45 3.89
N ARG A 113 -3.57 -9.71 5.04
CA ARG A 113 -2.46 -10.66 5.23
C ARG A 113 -2.44 -11.16 6.68
N ASN A 114 -1.73 -12.24 7.01
CA ASN A 114 -1.72 -12.83 8.37
C ASN A 114 -0.43 -12.59 9.19
N TRP A 115 0.53 -11.80 8.70
CA TRP A 115 1.86 -11.62 9.35
C TRP A 115 2.16 -10.17 9.74
N GLN A 116 1.26 -9.24 9.44
CA GLN A 116 1.41 -7.87 9.91
C GLN A 116 0.83 -7.78 11.32
N PRO A 117 1.52 -7.13 12.27
CA PRO A 117 1.07 -6.99 13.65
C PRO A 117 -0.42 -6.68 13.82
N PHE A 118 -0.93 -5.71 13.05
CA PHE A 118 -2.33 -5.35 13.04
C PHE A 118 -3.27 -6.53 12.76
N ASN A 119 -2.96 -7.33 11.73
CA ASN A 119 -3.79 -8.46 11.34
C ASN A 119 -3.65 -9.63 12.32
N GLU A 120 -2.44 -9.90 12.84
CA GLU A 120 -2.23 -10.94 13.85
C GLU A 120 -3.04 -10.68 15.12
N ILE A 121 -3.05 -9.43 15.59
CA ILE A 121 -3.85 -8.99 16.74
C ILE A 121 -5.34 -9.20 16.46
N LEU A 122 -5.84 -8.77 15.30
CA LEU A 122 -7.25 -8.91 14.94
C LEU A 122 -7.69 -10.38 14.80
N LEU A 123 -6.85 -11.25 14.22
CA LEU A 123 -7.12 -12.68 14.12
C LEU A 123 -7.21 -13.33 15.52
N GLU A 124 -6.33 -12.94 16.45
CA GLU A 124 -6.39 -13.41 17.84
C GLU A 124 -7.58 -12.81 18.62
N CYS A 125 -8.11 -11.66 18.21
CA CYS A 125 -9.35 -11.13 18.77
C CYS A 125 -10.55 -12.06 18.53
N CYS A 126 -10.50 -12.88 17.47
CA CYS A 126 -11.61 -13.71 17.02
C CYS A 126 -11.17 -15.17 16.76
N PRO A 127 -10.70 -15.91 17.78
CA PRO A 127 -10.05 -17.20 17.57
C PRO A 127 -10.98 -18.27 16.99
N SER A 128 -12.28 -18.19 17.26
CA SER A 128 -13.30 -19.11 16.73
C SER A 128 -13.84 -18.73 15.36
N ALA A 129 -13.57 -17.52 14.86
CA ALA A 129 -14.07 -17.08 13.57
C ALA A 129 -13.37 -17.81 12.41
N VAL A 130 -14.08 -17.94 11.29
CA VAL A 130 -13.50 -18.31 10.00
C VAL A 130 -12.57 -17.18 9.55
N LYS A 131 -11.32 -17.53 9.27
CA LYS A 131 -10.24 -16.59 8.96
C LYS A 131 -10.09 -16.51 7.46
N VAL A 132 -10.44 -15.35 6.92
CA VAL A 132 -10.45 -15.08 5.49
C VAL A 132 -9.34 -14.08 5.17
N CYS A 133 -8.48 -14.44 4.22
CA CYS A 133 -7.50 -13.53 3.67
C CYS A 133 -7.98 -12.97 2.33
N TYR A 134 -7.75 -11.69 2.07
CA TYR A 134 -8.10 -11.09 0.78
C TYR A 134 -6.90 -10.52 -0.01
N GLY A 135 -5.69 -10.65 0.54
CA GLY A 135 -4.48 -10.10 -0.09
C GLY A 135 -4.40 -8.57 0.01
N ASP A 136 -3.32 -7.99 -0.49
CA ASP A 136 -3.12 -6.54 -0.51
C ASP A 136 -3.95 -5.84 -1.61
N GLY A 137 -3.62 -4.62 -2.05
CA GLY A 137 -4.40 -3.84 -3.04
C GLY A 137 -4.73 -4.51 -4.39
N PHE A 138 -4.23 -5.72 -4.66
CA PHE A 138 -4.61 -6.54 -5.83
C PHE A 138 -4.67 -8.06 -5.55
N GLY A 139 -4.80 -8.47 -4.28
CA GLY A 139 -4.83 -9.89 -3.91
C GLY A 139 -3.45 -10.56 -3.79
N ILE A 140 -2.35 -9.81 -3.77
CA ILE A 140 -1.01 -10.41 -3.56
C ILE A 140 -0.94 -11.03 -2.17
N LEU A 141 -0.72 -12.35 -2.12
CA LEU A 141 -0.53 -13.14 -0.91
C LEU A 141 0.95 -13.23 -0.62
N ASP A 142 1.41 -12.32 0.22
CA ASP A 142 2.75 -12.37 0.75
C ASP A 142 2.65 -12.68 2.24
N ILE A 143 3.44 -13.64 2.77
CA ILE A 143 3.63 -13.87 4.21
C ILE A 143 4.99 -13.33 4.69
N LYS A 144 5.88 -12.99 3.77
CA LYS A 144 7.22 -12.49 4.04
C LYS A 144 7.45 -11.29 3.14
N GLY A 145 6.94 -10.14 3.59
CA GLY A 145 7.21 -8.85 2.96
C GLY A 145 8.66 -8.77 2.46
N ALA A 146 8.89 -8.05 1.37
CA ALA A 146 10.19 -7.82 0.73
C ALA A 146 11.31 -7.26 1.65
N THR A 147 11.10 -7.18 2.95
CA THR A 147 12.03 -6.75 3.98
C THR A 147 11.98 -7.71 5.18
N ASP A 148 12.98 -8.60 5.24
CA ASP A 148 13.42 -9.39 6.40
C ASP A 148 12.40 -10.31 7.11
N HIS A 149 12.90 -11.46 7.55
CA HIS A 149 12.21 -12.51 8.29
C HIS A 149 11.66 -12.03 9.65
N GLN A 150 10.65 -11.17 9.68
CA GLN A 150 10.01 -10.79 10.94
C GLN A 150 9.21 -12.01 11.44
N PRO A 151 9.59 -12.61 12.58
CA PRO A 151 8.79 -13.68 13.16
C PRO A 151 7.42 -13.12 13.54
N SER A 152 6.41 -14.01 13.53
CA SER A 152 5.10 -13.77 14.12
C SER A 152 5.22 -13.08 15.48
N ILE A 153 4.49 -11.98 15.68
CA ILE A 153 4.41 -11.34 17.00
C ILE A 153 3.52 -12.14 17.94
N ASN A 154 2.62 -12.97 17.40
CA ASN A 154 1.89 -13.96 18.15
C ASN A 154 2.86 -15.06 18.60
N PRO A 155 2.99 -15.33 19.92
CA PRO A 155 3.86 -16.40 20.42
C PRO A 155 3.44 -17.81 19.97
N ARG A 156 2.22 -17.97 19.43
CA ARG A 156 1.73 -19.23 18.85
C ARG A 156 2.06 -19.39 17.36
N GLY A 157 2.72 -18.40 16.75
CA GLY A 157 3.00 -18.36 15.32
C GLY A 157 1.83 -17.83 14.49
N TYR A 158 1.99 -17.89 13.17
CA TYR A 158 0.96 -17.41 12.24
C TYR A 158 -0.28 -18.30 12.26
N TRP A 159 -1.43 -17.67 12.11
CA TRP A 159 -2.69 -18.37 11.92
C TRP A 159 -2.77 -19.09 10.57
N LYS A 160 -3.31 -20.31 10.59
CA LYS A 160 -3.84 -20.98 9.41
C LYS A 160 -5.13 -20.27 8.96
N LEU A 161 -5.25 -20.04 7.67
CA LEU A 161 -6.37 -19.33 7.06
C LEU A 161 -7.34 -20.36 6.48
N ASN A 162 -8.63 -20.16 6.74
CA ASN A 162 -9.67 -21.04 6.22
C ASN A 162 -9.93 -20.78 4.73
N GLN A 163 -9.92 -19.52 4.33
CA GLN A 163 -10.20 -19.11 2.95
C GLN A 163 -9.28 -17.98 2.51
N ALA A 164 -8.97 -17.94 1.22
CA ALA A 164 -8.38 -16.77 0.59
C ALA A 164 -9.18 -16.36 -0.64
N TYR A 165 -9.65 -15.11 -0.68
CA TYR A 165 -10.34 -14.51 -1.82
C TYR A 165 -9.40 -13.55 -2.53
N ILE A 166 -8.89 -13.94 -3.69
CA ILE A 166 -7.73 -13.28 -4.27
C ILE A 166 -7.95 -13.07 -5.77
N PHE A 167 -7.88 -11.82 -6.24
CA PHE A 167 -8.03 -11.51 -7.66
C PHE A 167 -6.81 -11.96 -8.49
N ALA A 168 -5.59 -11.71 -8.01
CA ALA A 168 -4.36 -12.14 -8.65
C ALA A 168 -3.49 -12.96 -7.66
N PRO A 169 -3.56 -14.30 -7.69
CA PRO A 169 -2.78 -15.15 -6.80
C PRO A 169 -1.29 -15.08 -7.09
N VAL A 170 -0.58 -14.35 -6.24
CA VAL A 170 0.87 -14.24 -6.29
C VAL A 170 1.42 -14.59 -4.92
N GLU A 171 2.35 -15.54 -4.89
CA GLU A 171 3.14 -15.91 -3.73
C GLU A 171 4.60 -15.54 -3.99
N ILE A 172 5.19 -14.73 -3.11
CA ILE A 172 6.57 -14.27 -3.27
C ILE A 172 7.53 -15.28 -2.61
N GLU A 173 7.50 -15.54 -1.30
CA GLU A 173 8.62 -16.28 -0.67
C GLU A 173 8.24 -17.30 0.41
N SER A 174 6.96 -17.63 0.59
CA SER A 174 6.52 -18.14 1.89
C SER A 174 5.60 -19.36 1.94
N LYS A 175 5.38 -20.07 0.83
CA LYS A 175 4.41 -21.18 0.79
C LYS A 175 3.05 -20.75 1.40
N CYS A 176 2.68 -19.48 1.27
CA CYS A 176 1.43 -18.90 1.77
C CYS A 176 0.22 -19.70 1.33
N PHE A 177 0.25 -20.20 0.08
CA PHE A 177 -0.82 -21.02 -0.44
C PHE A 177 -1.02 -22.30 0.39
N SER A 178 0.04 -22.83 1.04
CA SER A 178 -0.08 -23.99 1.95
C SER A 178 -0.72 -23.67 3.31
N LEU A 179 -0.83 -22.40 3.68
CA LEU A 179 -1.50 -21.96 4.91
C LEU A 179 -2.98 -21.63 4.70
N VAL A 180 -3.49 -21.81 3.48
CA VAL A 180 -4.88 -21.54 3.11
C VAL A 180 -5.56 -22.87 2.78
N ASP A 181 -6.68 -23.16 3.43
CA ASP A 181 -7.45 -24.39 3.14
C ASP A 181 -8.20 -24.31 1.81
N ASP A 182 -8.81 -23.17 1.51
CA ASP A 182 -9.63 -22.98 0.32
C ASP A 182 -9.26 -21.67 -0.42
N PHE A 183 -8.95 -21.79 -1.71
CA PHE A 183 -8.55 -20.68 -2.54
C PHE A 183 -9.66 -20.33 -3.54
N ILE A 184 -10.17 -19.12 -3.43
CA ILE A 184 -11.26 -18.60 -4.25
C ILE A 184 -10.74 -17.41 -5.04
N GLN A 185 -10.97 -17.44 -6.35
CA GLN A 185 -10.59 -16.36 -7.25
C GLN A 185 -11.84 -15.67 -7.80
N PRO A 186 -12.26 -14.54 -7.20
CA PRO A 186 -13.38 -13.79 -7.73
C PRO A 186 -13.06 -13.23 -9.12
N PRO A 187 -14.05 -13.08 -10.01
CA PRO A 187 -13.86 -12.36 -11.27
C PRO A 187 -13.39 -10.92 -11.03
N ILE A 188 -12.37 -10.49 -11.76
CA ILE A 188 -11.76 -9.17 -11.57
C ILE A 188 -12.73 -8.00 -11.78
N ASP A 189 -13.79 -8.21 -12.56
CA ASP A 189 -14.83 -7.22 -12.83
C ASP A 189 -15.52 -6.71 -11.55
N TYR A 190 -15.55 -7.50 -10.47
CA TYR A 190 -16.09 -7.04 -9.19
C TYR A 190 -15.25 -5.91 -8.60
N LEU A 191 -13.92 -6.04 -8.60
CA LEU A 191 -13.00 -4.98 -8.17
C LEU A 191 -13.10 -3.76 -9.07
N ILE A 192 -13.06 -3.95 -10.39
CA ILE A 192 -13.17 -2.86 -11.37
C ILE A 192 -14.48 -2.09 -11.18
N SER A 193 -15.59 -2.80 -10.96
CA SER A 193 -16.89 -2.16 -10.73
C SER A 193 -16.89 -1.28 -9.48
N ILE A 194 -16.33 -1.74 -8.36
CA ILE A 194 -16.22 -0.94 -7.13
C ILE A 194 -15.36 0.31 -7.37
N ILE A 195 -14.22 0.16 -8.05
CA ILE A 195 -13.33 1.28 -8.39
C ILE A 195 -14.08 2.32 -9.22
N ASN A 196 -14.78 1.88 -10.27
CA ASN A 196 -15.50 2.78 -11.17
C ASN A 196 -16.68 3.46 -10.47
N ASP A 197 -17.48 2.71 -9.69
CA ASP A 197 -18.61 3.23 -8.92
C ASP A 197 -18.16 4.33 -7.96
N ILE A 198 -17.02 4.15 -7.27
CA ILE A 198 -16.48 5.16 -6.36
C ILE A 198 -15.92 6.35 -7.12
N ALA A 199 -15.07 6.10 -8.13
CA ALA A 199 -14.39 7.14 -8.88
C ALA A 199 -15.37 8.06 -9.62
N SER A 200 -16.47 7.53 -10.17
CA SER A 200 -17.48 8.30 -10.89
C SER A 200 -18.23 9.30 -10.00
N ASN A 201 -18.30 9.02 -8.70
CA ASN A 201 -18.99 9.85 -7.72
C ASN A 201 -18.06 10.88 -7.04
N MET A 202 -16.76 10.88 -7.35
CA MET A 202 -15.80 11.86 -6.84
C MET A 202 -15.72 13.11 -7.75
N THR A 203 -16.68 14.02 -7.61
CA THR A 203 -16.77 15.24 -8.45
C THR A 203 -15.53 16.13 -8.37
N GLN A 204 -14.93 16.28 -7.19
CA GLN A 204 -13.71 17.06 -7.00
C GLN A 204 -12.51 16.45 -7.74
N LEU A 205 -12.38 15.12 -7.72
CA LEU A 205 -11.33 14.41 -8.45
C LEU A 205 -11.51 14.59 -9.97
N LYS A 206 -12.75 14.52 -10.46
CA LYS A 206 -13.06 14.75 -11.88
C LYS A 206 -12.69 16.17 -12.31
N THR A 207 -13.06 17.19 -11.53
CA THR A 207 -12.68 18.59 -11.80
C THR A 207 -11.16 18.77 -11.78
N TYR A 208 -10.48 18.17 -10.81
CA TYR A 208 -9.04 18.22 -10.71
C TYR A 208 -8.34 17.54 -11.90
N ALA A 209 -8.75 16.32 -12.26
CA ALA A 209 -8.23 15.59 -13.42
C ALA A 209 -8.43 16.36 -14.72
N LYS A 210 -9.58 17.01 -14.89
CA LYS A 210 -9.83 17.90 -16.02
C LYS A 210 -8.85 19.08 -16.02
N SER A 211 -8.65 19.76 -14.89
CA SER A 211 -7.71 20.88 -14.80
C SER A 211 -6.25 20.51 -15.09
N LEU A 212 -5.84 19.26 -14.85
CA LEU A 212 -4.51 18.77 -15.25
C LEU A 212 -4.34 18.73 -16.77
N THR A 213 -5.41 18.51 -17.52
CA THR A 213 -5.36 18.22 -18.97
C THR A 213 -5.96 19.32 -19.85
N ASP A 214 -6.66 20.30 -19.26
CA ASP A 214 -7.39 21.37 -19.97
C ASP A 214 -6.51 22.18 -20.95
N ASN A 215 -5.19 22.15 -20.82
CA ASN A 215 -4.25 22.88 -21.68
C ASN A 215 -3.27 21.99 -22.46
N SER A 216 -3.45 20.67 -22.44
CA SER A 216 -2.48 19.73 -23.01
C SER A 216 -3.13 18.75 -23.96
N GLU A 217 -2.85 18.89 -25.25
CA GLU A 217 -3.15 17.86 -26.27
C GLU A 217 -2.11 16.71 -26.22
N LYS A 218 -1.17 16.77 -25.29
CA LYS A 218 -0.09 15.80 -25.18
C LYS A 218 -0.60 14.46 -24.68
N LYS A 219 0.10 13.41 -25.11
CA LYS A 219 -0.06 12.07 -24.53
C LYS A 219 0.34 12.10 -23.06
N LEU A 220 -0.52 11.53 -22.22
CA LEU A 220 -0.28 11.44 -20.78
C LEU A 220 0.59 10.22 -20.47
N THR A 221 1.62 10.43 -19.67
CA THR A 221 2.43 9.36 -19.06
C THR A 221 2.30 9.46 -17.55
N LEU A 222 1.84 8.38 -16.92
CA LEU A 222 1.79 8.27 -15.47
C LEU A 222 3.09 7.72 -14.94
N VAL A 223 3.64 8.37 -13.91
CA VAL A 223 4.75 7.86 -13.10
C VAL A 223 4.23 7.61 -11.70
N THR A 224 4.18 6.36 -11.26
CA THR A 224 3.85 6.04 -9.85
C THR A 224 5.14 5.82 -9.08
N THR A 225 5.38 6.67 -8.07
CA THR A 225 6.54 6.50 -7.20
C THR A 225 6.27 5.46 -6.13
N SER A 226 7.32 4.76 -5.74
CA SER A 226 7.36 3.94 -4.53
C SER A 226 7.95 4.76 -3.39
N ASN A 227 7.95 4.23 -2.17
CA ASN A 227 8.53 4.89 -1.00
C ASN A 227 9.79 4.15 -0.55
N PHE A 228 10.80 4.02 -1.43
CA PHE A 228 12.02 3.26 -1.09
C PHE A 228 12.81 3.89 0.05
N THR A 229 12.66 5.21 0.22
CA THR A 229 13.12 5.98 1.37
C THR A 229 12.58 5.49 2.73
N GLU A 230 11.47 4.72 2.77
CA GLU A 230 10.89 4.17 4.01
C GLU A 230 11.58 2.90 4.51
N SER A 231 12.13 2.08 3.59
CA SER A 231 12.81 0.85 4.00
C SER A 231 13.96 1.20 4.95
N SER A 232 13.91 0.63 6.14
CA SER A 232 14.81 0.86 7.28
C SER A 232 16.30 0.76 6.96
N SER A 233 16.67 0.15 5.83
CA SER A 233 18.02 -0.03 5.31
C SER A 233 18.70 1.23 4.75
N VAL A 234 18.00 2.37 4.59
CA VAL A 234 18.64 3.66 4.25
C VAL A 234 18.96 4.51 5.46
N ARG A 235 18.44 4.15 6.63
CA ARG A 235 18.84 4.87 7.85
C ARG A 235 20.31 4.49 8.07
N PRO A 236 21.27 5.44 8.05
CA PRO A 236 22.61 5.14 8.54
C PRO A 236 22.43 4.53 9.93
N SER A 237 22.95 3.32 10.10
CA SER A 237 22.67 2.43 11.23
C SER A 237 22.42 3.23 12.51
N LEU A 238 21.27 3.02 13.16
CA LEU A 238 20.91 3.59 14.46
C LEU A 238 22.04 3.49 15.51
N GLY A 239 23.02 2.61 15.30
CA GLY A 239 24.29 2.56 16.03
C GLY A 239 25.01 3.91 16.18
N TRP A 240 24.97 4.82 15.19
CA TRP A 240 25.59 6.16 15.32
C TRP A 240 24.82 7.09 16.28
N LEU A 241 23.48 7.08 16.22
CA LEU A 241 22.64 7.85 17.15
C LEU A 241 22.68 7.27 18.57
N TRP A 242 22.79 5.95 18.70
CA TRP A 242 22.98 5.28 19.99
C TRP A 242 24.34 5.62 20.60
N LEU A 243 25.43 5.60 19.82
CA LEU A 243 26.77 6.00 20.27
C LEU A 243 26.78 7.43 20.81
N LEU A 244 26.08 8.35 20.13
CA LEU A 244 25.96 9.74 20.56
C LEU A 244 25.14 9.90 21.85
N ARG A 245 24.08 9.11 22.06
CA ARG A 245 23.30 9.08 23.32
C ARG A 245 24.10 8.50 24.49
N VAL A 246 24.94 7.49 24.24
CA VAL A 246 25.83 6.91 25.25
C VAL A 246 26.93 7.90 25.65
N VAL A 247 27.53 8.60 24.67
CA VAL A 247 28.52 9.65 24.93
C VAL A 247 27.90 10.85 25.67
N SER A 248 26.62 11.14 25.43
CA SER A 248 25.93 12.25 26.09
C SER A 248 25.57 11.96 27.56
N ALA A 249 25.34 10.70 27.93
CA ALA A 249 25.04 10.31 29.32
C ALA A 249 26.24 10.49 30.28
N ALA A 250 27.47 10.38 29.78
CA ALA A 250 28.69 10.46 30.58
C ALA A 250 29.08 11.89 31.02
N ASN A 251 28.44 12.95 30.51
CA ASN A 251 28.90 14.34 30.72
C ASN A 251 27.75 15.34 30.97
N ARG A 252 26.83 15.02 31.89
CA ARG A 252 25.58 15.77 32.17
C ARG A 252 25.73 17.29 32.43
N ARG A 253 26.86 17.77 32.95
CA ARG A 253 27.02 19.19 33.37
C ARG A 253 27.52 20.13 32.27
N LEU A 254 28.26 19.61 31.28
CA LEU A 254 28.68 20.33 30.07
C LEU A 254 27.66 20.21 28.92
N LEU A 255 26.63 19.37 29.12
CA LEU A 255 25.67 18.96 28.11
C LEU A 255 24.59 20.01 27.84
N LEU A 256 24.05 20.69 28.85
CA LEU A 256 22.86 21.54 28.68
C LEU A 256 23.07 22.73 27.72
N LEU A 257 24.28 23.30 27.67
CA LEU A 257 24.64 24.34 26.68
C LEU A 257 25.03 23.77 25.30
N LYS A 258 25.45 22.51 25.23
CA LYS A 258 25.81 21.83 23.97
C LYS A 258 24.63 21.06 23.35
N ILE A 259 23.58 20.74 24.10
CA ILE A 259 22.38 20.02 23.64
C ILE A 259 21.71 20.80 22.52
N ASN A 260 21.45 22.09 22.69
CA ASN A 260 20.82 22.90 21.63
C ASN A 260 21.66 22.96 20.34
N THR A 261 22.99 23.01 20.46
CA THR A 261 23.89 23.02 19.29
C THR A 261 23.99 21.64 18.65
N LEU A 262 24.01 20.57 19.45
CA LEU A 262 24.01 19.18 18.98
C LEU A 262 22.69 18.82 18.31
N GLU A 263 21.55 19.20 18.88
CA GLU A 263 20.23 19.02 18.27
C GLU A 263 20.12 19.77 16.95
N LYS A 264 20.56 21.04 16.88
CA LYS A 264 20.62 21.77 15.60
C LYS A 264 21.53 21.10 14.58
N THR A 265 22.71 20.62 15.00
CA THR A 265 23.66 19.94 14.12
C THR A 265 23.11 18.59 13.63
N LEU A 266 22.49 17.82 14.53
CA LEU A 266 21.81 16.57 14.21
C LEU A 266 20.65 16.79 13.25
N ASN A 267 19.82 17.82 13.49
CA ASN A 267 18.74 18.20 12.58
C ASN A 267 19.27 18.58 11.20
N LEU A 268 20.37 19.34 11.11
CA LEU A 268 21.00 19.68 9.83
C LEU A 268 21.59 18.45 9.12
N ILE A 269 22.26 17.56 9.85
CA ILE A 269 22.79 16.30 9.31
C ILE A 269 21.64 15.43 8.80
N GLN A 270 20.55 15.31 9.57
CA GLN A 270 19.37 14.55 9.19
C GLN A 270 18.65 15.16 7.99
N GLN A 271 18.52 16.50 7.94
CA GLN A 271 17.97 17.21 6.77
C GLN A 271 18.81 16.96 5.52
N ARG A 272 20.15 17.06 5.62
CA ARG A 272 21.08 16.77 4.51
C ARG A 272 21.03 15.31 4.08
N ALA A 273 20.97 14.38 5.03
CA ALA A 273 20.83 12.97 4.73
C ALA A 273 19.51 12.71 3.99
N ASN A 274 18.39 13.18 4.53
CA ASN A 274 17.07 13.06 3.94
C ASN A 274 17.00 13.68 2.54
N SER A 275 17.57 14.87 2.34
CA SER A 275 17.60 15.51 1.01
C SER A 275 18.40 14.66 0.02
N THR A 276 19.50 14.05 0.45
CA THR A 276 20.31 13.15 -0.38
C THR A 276 19.53 11.89 -0.75
N LEU A 277 18.73 11.34 0.16
CA LEU A 277 17.91 10.16 -0.12
C LEU A 277 16.78 10.46 -1.09
N ALA A 278 16.04 11.55 -0.87
CA ALA A 278 14.99 12.00 -1.78
C ALA A 278 15.54 12.27 -3.19
N GLN A 279 16.70 12.93 -3.28
CA GLN A 279 17.38 13.18 -4.55
C GLN A 279 17.83 11.89 -5.24
N ARG A 280 18.34 10.91 -4.47
CA ARG A 280 18.78 9.63 -5.03
C ARG A 280 17.60 8.84 -5.59
N GLU A 281 16.48 8.78 -4.86
CA GLU A 281 15.25 8.13 -5.30
C GLU A 281 14.63 8.88 -6.51
N ALA A 282 14.56 10.21 -6.46
CA ALA A 282 14.09 11.02 -7.58
C ALA A 282 14.96 10.86 -8.84
N LEU A 283 16.29 10.78 -8.70
CA LEU A 283 17.21 10.59 -9.82
C LEU A 283 17.03 9.21 -10.48
N MET A 284 16.71 8.19 -9.70
CA MET A 284 16.36 6.87 -10.23
C MET A 284 15.09 6.94 -11.08
N TYR A 285 14.02 7.56 -10.57
CA TYR A 285 12.80 7.78 -11.35
C TYR A 285 13.04 8.65 -12.58
N PHE A 286 13.85 9.71 -12.47
CA PHE A 286 14.19 10.59 -13.58
C PHE A 286 14.85 9.80 -14.72
N ASN A 287 15.86 8.97 -14.41
CA ASN A 287 16.54 8.15 -15.40
C ASN A 287 15.60 7.14 -16.08
N GLN A 288 14.64 6.60 -15.33
CA GLN A 288 13.59 5.74 -15.90
C GLN A 288 12.68 6.53 -16.85
N VAL A 289 12.22 7.71 -16.44
CA VAL A 289 11.31 8.54 -17.24
C VAL A 289 11.96 8.97 -18.56
N ILE A 290 13.20 9.47 -18.53
CA ILE A 290 13.88 9.93 -19.77
C ILE A 290 14.18 8.80 -20.75
N ARG A 291 14.19 7.53 -20.28
CA ARG A 291 14.40 6.36 -21.13
C ARG A 291 13.14 5.96 -21.88
N TYR A 292 12.00 6.07 -21.22
CA TYR A 292 10.74 5.53 -21.71
C TYR A 292 9.75 6.61 -22.16
N SER A 293 10.03 7.89 -21.95
CA SER A 293 9.17 9.03 -22.29
C SER A 293 9.86 10.01 -23.23
N SER A 294 9.07 10.86 -23.88
CA SER A 294 9.57 11.95 -24.74
C SER A 294 9.13 13.31 -24.20
N ILE A 295 9.85 14.37 -24.58
CA ILE A 295 9.54 15.76 -24.18
C ILE A 295 8.16 16.26 -24.69
N ASN A 296 7.58 15.56 -25.67
CA ASN A 296 6.26 15.86 -26.23
C ASN A 296 5.12 15.19 -25.44
N GLU A 297 5.42 14.50 -24.35
CA GLU A 297 4.45 13.92 -23.42
C GLU A 297 4.25 14.82 -22.20
N PHE A 298 3.09 14.70 -21.56
CA PHE A 298 2.84 15.34 -20.28
C PHE A 298 2.95 14.29 -19.16
N ILE A 299 3.91 14.51 -18.25
CA ILE A 299 4.26 13.55 -17.21
C ILE A 299 3.46 13.86 -15.93
N ILE A 300 2.58 12.95 -15.53
CA ILE A 300 1.84 13.04 -14.27
C ILE A 300 2.52 12.15 -13.24
N ILE A 301 2.96 12.72 -12.13
CA ILE A 301 3.64 12.01 -11.05
C ILE A 301 2.65 11.77 -9.91
N LYS A 302 2.36 10.49 -9.64
CA LYS A 302 1.59 10.08 -8.46
C LYS A 302 2.54 9.66 -7.35
N SER A 303 2.61 10.48 -6.30
CA SER A 303 3.31 10.18 -5.06
C SER A 303 2.81 8.89 -4.39
N HIS A 304 3.72 8.17 -3.76
CA HIS A 304 3.36 7.12 -2.81
C HIS A 304 2.56 7.73 -1.64
N PRO A 305 1.47 7.12 -1.14
CA PRO A 305 0.64 7.71 -0.07
C PRO A 305 1.35 7.93 1.28
N ARG A 306 2.56 7.38 1.42
CA ARG A 306 3.44 7.48 2.61
C ARG A 306 4.71 8.30 2.35
N GLU A 307 4.79 8.98 1.21
CA GLU A 307 5.91 9.86 0.87
C GLU A 307 6.10 10.93 1.95
N THR A 308 7.33 11.05 2.47
CA THR A 308 7.69 12.03 3.52
C THR A 308 8.80 13.00 3.10
N LEU A 309 9.59 12.67 2.08
CA LEU A 309 10.79 13.41 1.71
C LEU A 309 10.64 14.24 0.43
N ASN A 310 9.41 14.36 -0.08
CA ASN A 310 9.08 15.18 -1.24
C ASN A 310 9.83 14.78 -2.53
N GLN A 311 10.25 13.51 -2.64
CA GLN A 311 10.95 12.98 -3.81
C GLN A 311 10.18 13.18 -5.12
N SER A 312 8.84 13.19 -5.09
CA SER A 312 8.02 13.41 -6.29
C SER A 312 8.11 14.84 -6.80
N SER A 313 8.19 15.85 -5.92
CA SER A 313 8.43 17.24 -6.33
C SER A 313 9.86 17.44 -6.83
N VAL A 314 10.84 16.77 -6.22
CA VAL A 314 12.24 16.78 -6.72
C VAL A 314 12.30 16.19 -8.12
N LEU A 315 11.63 15.07 -8.37
CA LEU A 315 11.51 14.45 -9.70
C LEU A 315 10.87 15.42 -10.70
N CYS A 316 9.75 16.05 -10.32
CA CYS A 316 9.07 17.04 -11.16
C CYS A 316 10.02 18.17 -11.58
N HIS A 317 10.77 18.71 -10.62
CA HIS A 317 11.75 19.77 -10.89
C HIS A 317 12.86 19.31 -11.85
N MET A 318 13.42 18.12 -11.65
CA MET A 318 14.44 17.55 -12.53
C MET A 318 13.92 17.36 -13.97
N LEU A 319 12.68 16.91 -14.13
CA LEU A 319 12.03 16.76 -15.43
C LEU A 319 11.83 18.11 -16.12
N SER A 320 11.35 19.12 -15.39
CA SER A 320 11.19 20.48 -15.92
C SER A 320 12.51 21.10 -16.37
N GLN A 321 13.61 20.90 -15.62
CA GLN A 321 14.94 21.34 -16.02
C GLN A 321 15.43 20.70 -17.34
N ARG A 322 14.87 19.53 -17.71
CA ARG A 322 15.17 18.84 -18.97
C ARG A 322 14.15 19.12 -20.08
N GLY A 323 13.23 20.05 -19.87
CA GLY A 323 12.23 20.47 -20.86
C GLY A 323 10.99 19.59 -20.93
N TYR A 324 10.78 18.68 -19.97
CA TYR A 324 9.51 17.97 -19.86
C TYR A 324 8.45 18.86 -19.22
N GLU A 325 7.22 18.73 -19.71
CA GLU A 325 6.05 19.19 -18.97
C GLU A 325 5.67 18.12 -17.96
N ALA A 326 5.65 18.47 -16.67
CA ALA A 326 5.39 17.53 -15.60
C ALA A 326 4.58 18.17 -14.48
N ALA A 327 3.74 17.39 -13.82
CA ALA A 327 2.98 17.81 -12.64
C ALA A 327 2.94 16.68 -11.60
N VAL A 328 3.05 17.06 -10.33
CA VAL A 328 2.78 16.15 -9.21
C VAL A 328 1.29 16.23 -8.87
N ILE A 329 0.67 15.08 -8.62
CA ILE A 329 -0.72 15.05 -8.15
C ILE A 329 -0.83 15.80 -6.83
N ASP A 330 -1.82 16.69 -6.74
CA ASP A 330 -2.02 17.59 -5.62
C ASP A 330 -2.16 16.80 -4.31
N LYS A 331 -1.63 17.38 -3.23
CA LYS A 331 -1.60 16.75 -1.90
C LYS A 331 -2.99 16.35 -1.37
N ASN A 332 -4.06 16.99 -1.83
CA ASN A 332 -5.42 16.63 -1.44
C ASN A 332 -5.88 15.31 -2.09
N PHE A 333 -5.24 14.89 -3.19
CA PHE A 333 -5.55 13.66 -3.91
C PHE A 333 -4.41 12.62 -3.86
N SER A 334 -3.27 12.95 -3.25
CA SER A 334 -2.08 12.08 -3.20
C SER A 334 -2.30 10.79 -2.40
N HIS A 335 -3.26 10.76 -1.47
CA HIS A 335 -3.61 9.56 -0.71
C HIS A 335 -4.67 8.68 -1.40
N LEU A 336 -5.27 9.16 -2.50
CA LEU A 336 -6.22 8.35 -3.26
C LEU A 336 -5.48 7.21 -3.98
N PRO A 337 -6.11 6.02 -4.08
CA PRO A 337 -5.74 4.99 -5.03
C PRO A 337 -5.56 5.58 -6.43
N VAL A 338 -4.51 5.15 -7.13
CA VAL A 338 -4.23 5.65 -8.48
C VAL A 338 -5.28 5.19 -9.48
N GLU A 339 -5.94 4.07 -9.16
CA GLU A 339 -7.05 3.48 -9.90
C GLU A 339 -8.23 4.45 -10.10
N PHE A 340 -8.45 5.38 -9.16
CA PHE A 340 -9.50 6.38 -9.33
C PHE A 340 -9.20 7.37 -10.45
N PHE A 341 -7.93 7.63 -10.74
CA PHE A 341 -7.52 8.52 -11.83
C PHE A 341 -7.73 7.89 -13.20
N PHE A 342 -7.73 6.56 -13.30
CA PHE A 342 -7.93 5.84 -14.57
C PHE A 342 -9.32 6.08 -15.17
N ASN A 343 -10.31 6.45 -14.35
CA ASN A 343 -11.65 6.82 -14.83
C ASN A 343 -11.72 8.24 -15.40
N HIS A 344 -10.76 9.10 -15.09
CA HIS A 344 -10.80 10.53 -15.43
C HIS A 344 -9.65 10.98 -16.33
N LEU A 345 -8.59 10.18 -16.42
CA LEU A 345 -7.39 10.46 -17.20
C LEU A 345 -7.07 9.28 -18.12
N ASN A 346 -6.96 9.56 -19.42
CA ASN A 346 -6.58 8.57 -20.41
C ASN A 346 -5.05 8.49 -20.54
N PHE A 347 -4.42 7.68 -19.70
CA PHE A 347 -2.98 7.49 -19.76
C PHE A 347 -2.60 6.65 -20.97
N SER A 348 -1.64 7.14 -21.74
CA SER A 348 -1.09 6.40 -22.88
C SER A 348 0.02 5.43 -22.48
N LYS A 349 0.62 5.66 -21.30
CA LYS A 349 1.83 4.99 -20.81
C LYS A 349 1.89 5.05 -19.29
N ILE A 350 2.40 3.98 -18.69
CA ILE A 350 2.59 3.85 -17.24
C ILE A 350 4.03 3.47 -16.96
N ILE A 351 4.70 4.25 -16.13
CA ILE A 351 6.01 3.94 -15.56
C ILE A 351 5.78 3.70 -14.07
N SER A 352 5.82 2.43 -13.68
CA SER A 352 5.60 1.98 -12.31
C SER A 352 6.89 1.39 -11.74
N CYS A 353 7.08 1.54 -10.43
CA CYS A 353 8.31 1.17 -9.77
C CYS A 353 8.08 -0.02 -8.83
N SER A 354 7.69 -1.16 -9.42
CA SER A 354 7.29 -2.38 -8.72
C SER A 354 5.97 -2.26 -7.95
N SER A 355 5.01 -1.47 -8.45
CA SER A 355 3.68 -1.34 -7.84
C SER A 355 2.63 -2.17 -8.58
N SER A 356 1.69 -2.74 -7.82
CA SER A 356 0.50 -3.43 -8.36
C SER A 356 -0.40 -2.50 -9.18
N SER A 357 -0.21 -1.19 -9.09
CA SER A 357 -0.87 -0.19 -9.94
C SER A 357 -0.68 -0.44 -11.44
N SER A 358 0.43 -1.07 -11.82
CA SER A 358 0.70 -1.44 -13.22
C SER A 358 -0.29 -2.50 -13.74
N LEU A 359 -0.70 -3.43 -12.89
CA LEU A 359 -1.69 -4.46 -13.20
C LEU A 359 -3.09 -3.85 -13.32
N THR A 360 -3.49 -3.00 -12.37
CA THR A 360 -4.78 -2.32 -12.42
C THR A 360 -4.89 -1.38 -13.61
N ALA A 361 -3.80 -0.70 -13.99
CA ALA A 361 -3.75 0.10 -15.20
C ALA A 361 -4.00 -0.74 -16.46
N LYS A 362 -3.37 -1.91 -16.57
CA LYS A 362 -3.61 -2.84 -17.70
C LYS A 362 -5.08 -3.22 -17.80
N LEU A 363 -5.71 -3.54 -16.68
CA LEU A 363 -7.08 -4.03 -16.62
C LEU A 363 -8.14 -2.95 -16.87
N ILE A 364 -7.95 -1.76 -16.29
CA ILE A 364 -8.92 -0.67 -16.36
C ILE A 364 -8.76 0.13 -17.64
N LEU A 365 -7.52 0.45 -18.02
CA LEU A 365 -7.24 1.30 -19.18
C LEU A 365 -7.04 0.51 -20.48
N GLY A 366 -6.83 -0.81 -20.40
CA GLY A 366 -6.55 -1.64 -21.58
C GLY A 366 -5.25 -1.27 -22.28
N ILE A 367 -4.30 -0.62 -21.58
CA ILE A 367 -3.04 -0.17 -22.17
C ILE A 367 -2.23 -1.39 -22.66
N ASP A 368 -1.66 -1.30 -23.86
CA ASP A 368 -0.77 -2.32 -24.39
C ASP A 368 0.39 -2.61 -23.43
N ARG A 369 0.77 -3.89 -23.28
CA ARG A 369 1.89 -4.30 -22.42
C ARG A 369 3.17 -3.50 -22.70
N GLY A 370 3.48 -3.22 -23.97
CA GLY A 370 4.65 -2.46 -24.39
C GLY A 370 4.68 -0.99 -23.94
N ARG A 371 3.62 -0.51 -23.28
CA ARG A 371 3.50 0.85 -22.71
C ARG A 371 3.37 0.84 -21.19
N ILE A 372 3.53 -0.32 -20.57
CA ILE A 372 3.59 -0.48 -19.11
C ILE A 372 5.01 -0.90 -18.76
N PHE A 373 5.69 -0.05 -18.01
CA PHE A 373 7.04 -0.30 -17.50
C PHE A 373 6.91 -0.55 -15.99
N PRO A 374 6.65 -1.79 -15.55
CA PRO A 374 6.30 -2.09 -14.16
C PRO A 374 7.50 -2.07 -13.21
N PHE A 375 8.71 -1.87 -13.73
CA PHE A 375 9.95 -1.97 -12.98
C PHE A 375 10.89 -0.83 -13.25
N ILE A 376 11.71 -0.54 -12.24
CA ILE A 376 12.94 0.20 -12.40
C ILE A 376 13.93 -0.68 -13.17
N ASP A 377 14.60 -0.13 -14.18
CA ASP A 377 15.62 -0.82 -14.94
C ASP A 377 16.69 -1.45 -14.05
N ARG A 378 17.16 -2.64 -14.44
CA ARG A 378 18.16 -3.41 -13.68
C ARG A 378 19.39 -2.57 -13.28
N ASP A 379 19.93 -1.78 -14.20
CA ASP A 379 21.11 -0.96 -13.92
C ASP A 379 20.82 0.17 -12.94
N LEU A 380 19.61 0.74 -13.02
CA LEU A 380 19.15 1.75 -12.06
C LEU A 380 18.90 1.10 -10.69
N ARG A 381 18.28 -0.09 -10.62
CA ARG A 381 18.14 -0.85 -9.36
C ARG A 381 19.49 -1.13 -8.73
N LYS A 382 20.48 -1.62 -9.50
CA LYS A 382 21.83 -1.87 -8.98
C LYS A 382 22.51 -0.58 -8.50
N ARG A 383 22.37 0.53 -9.23
CA ARG A 383 23.01 1.80 -8.88
C ARG A 383 22.38 2.48 -7.66
N TYR A 384 21.05 2.44 -7.57
CA TYR A 384 20.30 3.24 -6.60
C TYR A 384 19.74 2.43 -5.43
N LEU A 385 19.50 1.12 -5.62
CA LEU A 385 18.79 0.26 -4.68
C LEU A 385 19.56 -1.01 -4.25
N SER A 386 20.88 -1.11 -4.49
CA SER A 386 21.68 -2.29 -4.15
C SER A 386 21.62 -2.70 -2.66
N SER A 387 21.27 -1.78 -1.77
CA SER A 387 21.12 -2.03 -0.33
C SER A 387 19.73 -2.55 0.08
N PHE A 388 18.74 -2.53 -0.81
CA PHE A 388 17.36 -2.91 -0.50
C PHE A 388 16.97 -4.26 -1.08
N TYR A 389 17.48 -4.56 -2.27
CA TYR A 389 17.21 -5.83 -2.93
C TYR A 389 18.37 -6.77 -2.67
N CYS A 390 18.22 -7.63 -1.65
CA CYS A 390 19.14 -8.73 -1.38
C CYS A 390 19.26 -9.72 -2.56
N SER A 391 18.34 -9.66 -3.52
CA SER A 391 18.40 -10.46 -4.73
C SER A 391 18.23 -9.54 -5.96
N ASN A 392 19.21 -9.57 -6.87
CA ASN A 392 19.03 -9.15 -8.26
C ASN A 392 18.08 -10.12 -8.95
N ASP A 393 16.85 -10.22 -8.45
CA ASP A 393 16.01 -11.35 -8.75
C ASP A 393 15.27 -11.15 -10.05
N GLU A 394 15.89 -11.59 -11.14
CA GLU A 394 15.26 -11.66 -12.46
C GLU A 394 13.94 -12.46 -12.40
N ARG A 395 13.75 -13.31 -11.39
CA ARG A 395 12.49 -14.02 -11.13
C ARG A 395 11.34 -13.08 -10.83
N PHE A 396 11.56 -12.01 -10.06
CA PHE A 396 10.49 -11.06 -9.71
C PHE A 396 10.02 -10.30 -10.96
N GLU A 397 10.97 -9.97 -11.82
CA GLU A 397 10.70 -9.32 -13.11
C GLU A 397 9.88 -10.22 -14.04
N LYS A 398 10.29 -11.49 -14.18
CA LYS A 398 9.55 -12.49 -14.95
C LYS A 398 8.15 -12.74 -14.37
N LEU A 399 8.01 -12.77 -13.05
CA LEU A 399 6.74 -12.99 -12.37
C LEU A 399 5.72 -11.87 -12.63
N TRP A 400 6.12 -10.59 -12.56
CA TRP A 400 5.22 -9.48 -12.97
C TRP A 400 4.94 -9.46 -14.46
N ILE A 401 5.91 -9.80 -15.31
CA ILE A 401 5.69 -9.91 -16.75
C ILE A 401 4.56 -10.92 -17.00
N ASN A 402 4.62 -12.09 -16.36
CA ASN A 402 3.60 -13.11 -16.51
C ASN A 402 2.24 -12.66 -15.93
N LEU A 403 2.22 -11.79 -14.91
CA LEU A 403 0.95 -11.22 -14.41
C LEU A 403 0.36 -10.17 -15.33
N LEU A 404 1.19 -9.37 -16.00
CA LEU A 404 0.70 -8.47 -17.04
C LEU A 404 0.12 -9.26 -18.21
N ASP A 405 0.74 -10.38 -18.57
CA ASP A 405 0.22 -11.29 -19.58
C ASP A 405 -1.10 -11.95 -19.13
N GLN A 406 -1.22 -12.37 -17.87
CA GLN A 406 -2.49 -12.85 -17.30
C GLN A 406 -3.57 -11.75 -17.26
N ALA A 407 -3.19 -10.51 -16.94
CA ALA A 407 -4.09 -9.35 -16.93
C ALA A 407 -4.61 -9.00 -18.34
N GLU A 408 -3.75 -9.11 -19.37
CA GLU A 408 -4.13 -9.00 -20.78
C GLU A 408 -5.22 -10.02 -21.15
N LEU A 409 -5.08 -11.25 -20.66
CA LEU A 409 -6.04 -12.33 -20.88
C LEU A 409 -7.27 -12.26 -19.95
N LYS A 410 -7.24 -11.39 -18.93
CA LYS A 410 -8.22 -11.34 -17.83
C LYS A 410 -8.41 -12.69 -17.11
N THR A 411 -7.38 -13.53 -17.12
CA THR A 411 -7.37 -14.84 -16.48
C THR A 411 -6.11 -14.94 -15.63
N PHE A 412 -6.27 -15.01 -14.31
CA PHE A 412 -5.13 -15.21 -13.43
C PHE A 412 -5.03 -16.67 -13.02
N SER A 413 -3.81 -17.21 -13.02
CA SER A 413 -3.49 -18.50 -12.42
C SER A 413 -2.46 -18.28 -11.32
N PRO A 414 -2.43 -19.11 -10.27
CA PRO A 414 -1.44 -18.94 -9.21
C PRO A 414 -0.02 -18.90 -9.75
N LEU A 415 0.75 -17.89 -9.32
CA LEU A 415 2.17 -17.75 -9.60
C LEU A 415 2.96 -17.72 -8.31
N ARG A 416 4.06 -18.46 -8.26
CA ARG A 416 5.00 -18.45 -7.14
C ARG A 416 6.35 -17.98 -7.64
N LEU A 417 7.00 -17.06 -6.93
CA LEU A 417 8.34 -16.61 -7.31
C LEU A 417 9.35 -17.78 -7.35
N LEU A 418 9.13 -18.79 -6.49
CA LEU A 418 9.94 -20.00 -6.40
C LEU A 418 9.90 -20.86 -7.68
N ASP A 419 8.91 -20.65 -8.56
CA ASP A 419 8.79 -21.38 -9.83
C ASP A 419 9.61 -20.75 -10.98
N TYR A 420 10.23 -19.58 -10.74
CA TYR A 420 11.11 -18.88 -11.68
C TYR A 420 12.57 -19.05 -11.27
#